data_AF-A0A2D7G8V6-F1
#
_entry.id   AF-A0A2D7G8V6-F1
#
_cell.length_a   1.000
_cell.length_b   1.000
_cell.length_c   1.000
_cell.angle_alpha   90.00
_cell.angle_beta   90.00
_cell.angle_gamma   90.00
#
_symmetry.space_group_name_H-M   'P 1'
#
loop_
_entity.id
_entity.type
_entity.pdbx_description
1 polymer ?
#
loop_
_entity_poly.entity_id
_entity_poly.type
_entity_poly.pdbx_seq_one_letter_code
_entity_poly.pdbx_strand_id
1 'polypeptide(L)'
;MQIASKRWTHKASIQRLLGTYKTHAQKAFGYMPINQITHRMVFETLQSLFIKQDKTGKDLHTYCDAVFEMALDLQIIENNPCPPKKKFTKPNRKIEHHGTIDASRLPDLYQFISEGNSDATFKAAAVALIV
;
A
#
# COMPACT_ATOMS: atom_id res chain seq x y z
N MET A 1 -14.25 10.95 26.47
CA MET A 1 -13.91 9.51 26.38
C MET A 1 -13.45 9.25 24.95
N GLN A 2 -12.15 9.17 24.67
CA GLN A 2 -11.66 8.89 23.31
C GLN A 2 -11.96 7.42 22.99
N ILE A 3 -12.85 7.20 22.02
CA ILE A 3 -13.11 5.86 21.49
C ILE A 3 -11.87 5.47 20.68
N ALA A 4 -11.19 4.39 21.07
CA ALA A 4 -10.02 3.89 20.34
C ALA A 4 -10.39 3.65 18.86
N SER A 5 -9.63 4.29 17.96
CA SER A 5 -9.79 4.15 16.52
C SER A 5 -9.63 2.67 16.12
N LYS A 6 -10.69 2.05 15.60
CA LYS A 6 -10.67 0.65 15.12
C LYS A 6 -9.90 0.47 13.79
N ARG A 7 -9.16 1.49 13.33
CA ARG A 7 -8.76 1.62 11.93
C ARG A 7 -7.61 0.69 11.50
N TRP A 8 -6.78 0.21 12.43
CA TRP A 8 -5.73 -0.80 12.17
C TRP A 8 -5.60 -1.80 13.32
N THR A 9 -6.70 -2.45 13.70
CA THR A 9 -6.69 -3.42 14.81
C THR A 9 -6.30 -4.83 14.38
N HIS A 10 -6.56 -5.20 13.12
CA HIS A 10 -6.25 -6.53 12.61
C HIS A 10 -4.79 -6.68 12.20
N LYS A 11 -4.17 -7.83 12.50
CA LYS A 11 -2.75 -8.14 12.22
C LYS A 11 -2.36 -7.84 10.77
N ALA A 12 -3.17 -8.26 9.80
CA ALA A 12 -2.90 -8.03 8.38
C ALA A 12 -2.88 -6.54 8.00
N SER A 13 -3.75 -5.73 8.61
CA SER A 13 -3.80 -4.28 8.38
C SER A 13 -2.55 -3.58 8.92
N ILE A 14 -2.13 -3.96 10.13
CA ILE A 14 -0.90 -3.47 10.75
C ILE A 14 0.32 -3.83 9.90
N GLN A 15 0.42 -5.10 9.47
CA GLN A 15 1.53 -5.56 8.64
C GLN A 15 1.60 -4.82 7.31
N ARG A 16 0.46 -4.54 6.66
CA ARG A 16 0.42 -3.76 5.41
C ARG A 16 0.97 -2.34 5.62
N LEU A 17 0.54 -1.66 6.67
CA LEU A 17 1.02 -0.31 7.00
C LEU A 17 2.53 -0.33 7.27
N LEU A 18 2.98 -1.20 8.16
CA LEU A 18 4.40 -1.30 8.52
C LEU A 18 5.26 -1.69 7.32
N GLY A 19 4.80 -2.61 6.48
CA GLY A 19 5.50 -2.99 5.25
C GLY A 19 5.62 -1.82 4.27
N THR A 20 4.54 -1.08 4.06
CA THR A 20 4.54 0.12 3.19
C THR A 20 5.49 1.19 3.73
N TYR A 21 5.44 1.47 5.03
CA TYR A 21 6.34 2.41 5.71
C TYR A 21 7.82 1.99 5.58
N LYS A 22 8.16 0.75 5.94
CA LYS A 22 9.53 0.23 5.88
C LYS A 22 10.12 0.31 4.48
N THR A 23 9.30 0.00 3.48
CA THR A 23 9.74 -0.03 2.07
C THR A 23 9.94 1.37 1.50
N HIS A 24 9.09 2.33 1.86
CA HIS A 24 8.99 3.57 1.10
C HIS A 24 9.26 4.87 1.88
N ALA A 25 9.07 4.89 3.20
CA ALA A 25 9.22 6.11 4.01
C ALA A 25 10.39 6.02 5.01
N GLN A 26 10.70 4.83 5.53
CA GLN A 26 11.68 4.67 6.61
C GLN A 26 13.06 5.24 6.26
N LYS A 27 13.52 5.06 5.01
CA LYS A 27 14.80 5.62 4.57
C LYS A 27 14.84 7.15 4.54
N ALA A 28 13.69 7.79 4.29
CA ALA A 28 13.61 9.24 4.13
C ALA A 28 13.55 9.97 5.48
N PHE A 29 12.77 9.46 6.44
CA PHE A 29 12.55 10.14 7.72
C PHE A 29 12.30 9.20 8.91
N GLY A 30 12.52 7.90 8.76
CA GLY A 30 12.18 6.92 9.80
C GLY A 30 13.09 6.91 11.03
N TYR A 31 14.24 7.57 10.95
CA TYR A 31 15.18 7.74 12.07
C TYR A 31 15.00 9.08 12.78
N MET A 32 14.11 9.94 12.28
CA MET A 32 13.93 11.29 12.81
C MET A 32 12.83 11.30 13.87
N PRO A 33 12.99 12.10 14.93
CA PRO A 33 11.89 12.50 15.78
C PRO A 33 10.74 13.08 14.96
N ILE A 34 9.50 12.74 15.31
CA ILE A 34 8.32 13.12 14.52
C ILE A 34 8.18 14.64 14.34
N ASN A 35 8.60 15.43 15.33
CA ASN A 35 8.60 16.90 15.31
C ASN A 35 9.70 17.52 14.44
N GLN A 36 10.65 16.72 13.95
CA GLN A 36 11.69 17.16 13.01
C GLN A 36 11.36 16.77 11.57
N ILE A 37 10.28 16.02 11.33
CA ILE A 37 9.88 15.61 9.99
C ILE A 37 9.21 16.81 9.31
N THR A 38 9.84 17.31 8.25
CA THR A 38 9.36 18.51 7.55
C THR A 38 8.35 18.18 6.44
N HIS A 39 7.50 19.17 6.11
CA HIS A 39 6.57 19.06 4.99
C HIS A 39 7.27 18.73 3.66
N ARG A 40 8.46 19.28 3.44
CA ARG A 40 9.27 19.01 2.24
C ARG A 40 9.65 17.54 2.13
N MET A 41 10.14 16.93 3.22
CA MET A 41 10.55 15.53 3.24
C MET A 41 9.39 14.59 2.93
N VAL A 42 8.23 14.85 3.55
CA VAL A 42 7.01 14.06 3.29
C VAL A 42 6.55 14.24 1.85
N PHE A 43 6.56 15.48 1.33
CA PHE A 43 6.21 15.77 -0.05
C PHE A 43 7.11 15.05 -1.06
N GLU A 44 8.43 15.18 -0.95
CA GLU A 44 9.39 14.56 -1.88
C GLU A 44 9.25 13.03 -1.87
N THR A 45 9.11 12.44 -0.68
CA THR A 45 8.91 10.99 -0.51
C THR A 45 7.63 10.53 -1.22
N LEU A 46 6.49 11.16 -0.95
CA LEU A 46 5.21 10.78 -1.52
C LEU A 46 5.10 11.11 -3.01
N GLN A 47 5.64 12.25 -3.46
CA GLN A 47 5.60 12.65 -4.87
C GLN A 47 6.32 11.63 -5.75
N SER A 48 7.44 11.07 -5.27
CA SER A 48 8.15 10.00 -5.96
C SER A 48 7.28 8.74 -6.15
N LEU A 49 6.43 8.42 -5.16
CA LEU A 49 5.50 7.30 -5.23
C LEU A 49 4.28 7.60 -6.09
N PHE A 50 3.69 8.79 -6.01
CA PHE A 50 2.58 9.15 -6.89
C PHE A 50 2.98 9.08 -8.38
N ILE A 51 4.23 9.42 -8.70
CA ILE A 51 4.76 9.29 -10.07
C ILE A 51 4.99 7.83 -10.47
N LYS A 52 5.41 6.94 -9.56
CA LYS A 52 5.80 5.55 -9.86
C LYS A 52 4.67 4.53 -9.65
N GLN A 53 3.91 4.67 -8.58
CA GLN A 53 2.91 3.73 -8.09
C GLN A 53 1.79 4.48 -7.34
N ASP A 54 0.79 4.99 -8.08
CA ASP A 54 -0.28 5.84 -7.52
C ASP A 54 -1.05 5.17 -6.36
N LYS A 55 -1.36 3.86 -6.44
CA LYS A 55 -2.04 3.14 -5.35
C LYS A 55 -1.20 3.12 -4.07
N THR A 56 0.07 2.75 -4.18
CA THR A 56 1.01 2.73 -3.05
C THR A 56 1.19 4.14 -2.46
N GLY A 57 1.30 5.16 -3.31
CA GLY A 57 1.35 6.56 -2.89
C GLY A 57 0.11 7.01 -2.12
N LYS A 58 -1.09 6.63 -2.58
CA LYS A 58 -2.36 6.89 -1.87
C LYS A 58 -2.43 6.21 -0.51
N ASP A 59 -1.97 4.97 -0.43
CA ASP A 59 -1.98 4.20 0.82
C ASP A 59 -1.00 4.80 1.83
N LEU A 60 0.25 5.03 1.43
CA LEU A 60 1.25 5.63 2.30
C LEU A 60 0.86 7.04 2.74
N HIS A 61 0.32 7.87 1.84
CA HIS A 61 -0.21 9.19 2.20
C HIS A 61 -1.25 9.07 3.32
N THR A 62 -2.20 8.15 3.18
CA THR A 62 -3.27 7.95 4.17
C THR A 62 -2.70 7.50 5.52
N TYR A 63 -1.63 6.70 5.53
CA TYR A 63 -0.96 6.27 6.75
C TYR A 63 -0.19 7.41 7.42
N CYS A 64 0.61 8.16 6.64
CA CYS A 64 1.35 9.31 7.14
C CYS A 64 0.42 10.37 7.72
N ASP A 65 -0.61 10.76 6.96
CA ASP A 65 -1.59 11.76 7.36
C ASP A 65 -2.24 11.40 8.70
N ALA A 66 -2.74 10.17 8.84
CA ALA A 66 -3.36 9.72 10.08
C ALA A 66 -2.39 9.69 11.28
N VAL A 67 -1.12 9.34 11.08
CA VAL A 67 -0.10 9.37 12.16
C VAL A 67 0.23 10.80 12.57
N PHE A 68 0.36 11.72 11.62
CA PHE A 68 0.64 13.12 11.91
C PHE A 68 -0.55 13.86 12.51
N GLU A 69 -1.78 13.57 12.07
CA GLU A 69 -3.00 14.07 12.73
C GLU A 69 -3.06 13.61 14.19
N MET A 70 -2.77 12.34 14.46
CA MET A 70 -2.72 11.85 15.85
C MET A 70 -1.62 12.55 16.67
N ALA A 71 -0.46 12.81 16.07
CA ALA A 71 0.62 13.53 16.74
C ALA A 71 0.28 15.00 17.01
N LEU A 72 -0.50 15.62 16.12
CA LEU A 72 -1.02 16.98 16.26
C LEU A 72 -2.05 17.04 17.40
N ASP A 73 -3.00 16.11 17.44
CA ASP A 73 -3.99 15.97 18.51
C ASP A 73 -3.34 15.77 19.89
N LEU A 74 -2.23 15.03 19.92
CA LEU A 74 -1.41 14.81 21.12
C LEU A 74 -0.42 15.95 21.41
N GLN A 75 -0.43 17.03 20.61
CA GLN A 75 0.46 18.19 20.75
C GLN A 75 1.95 17.85 20.75
N ILE A 76 2.33 16.74 20.09
CA ILE A 76 3.74 16.37 19.89
C ILE A 76 4.34 17.21 18.75
N ILE A 77 3.50 17.62 17.80
CA ILE A 77 3.84 18.52 16.71
C ILE A 77 2.83 19.67 16.66
N GLU A 78 3.25 20.83 16.17
CA GLU A 78 2.39 22.02 16.05
C GLU A 78 1.59 22.03 14.75
N ASN A 79 2.07 21.34 13.71
CA ASN A 79 1.46 21.34 12.39
C ASN A 79 1.64 19.97 11.73
N ASN A 80 0.63 19.47 11.01
CA ASN A 80 0.74 18.24 10.22
C ASN A 80 1.62 18.50 8.97
N PRO A 81 2.80 17.85 8.84
CA PRO A 81 3.68 18.02 7.68
C PRO A 81 3.16 17.31 6.42
N CYS A 82 2.13 16.47 6.51
CA CYS A 82 1.60 15.74 5.37
C CYS A 82 0.86 16.67 4.40
N PRO A 83 1.31 16.81 3.14
CA PRO A 83 0.63 17.66 2.17
C PRO A 83 -0.77 17.09 1.82
N PRO A 84 -1.77 17.93 1.54
CA PRO A 84 -3.07 17.45 1.07
C PRO A 84 -2.93 16.75 -0.30
N LYS A 85 -3.71 15.67 -0.53
CA LYS A 85 -3.60 14.80 -1.71
C LYS A 85 -3.63 15.54 -3.06
N LYS A 86 -4.30 16.70 -3.13
CA LYS A 86 -4.41 17.53 -4.34
C LYS A 86 -3.10 18.19 -4.79
N LYS A 87 -2.09 18.28 -3.91
CA LYS A 87 -0.78 18.86 -4.25
C LYS A 87 0.12 17.92 -5.05
N PHE A 88 -0.18 16.61 -5.05
CA PHE A 88 0.67 15.64 -5.74
C PHE A 88 0.35 15.58 -7.22
N THR A 89 1.41 15.62 -8.03
CA THR A 89 1.31 15.37 -9.47
C THR A 89 1.10 13.88 -9.70
N LYS A 90 0.07 13.55 -10.48
CA LYS A 90 -0.23 12.17 -10.89
C LYS A 90 -0.12 12.08 -12.40
N PRO A 91 0.73 11.18 -12.92
CA PRO A 91 0.79 10.96 -14.36
C PRO A 91 -0.55 10.42 -14.86
N ASN A 92 -0.99 10.89 -16.02
CA ASN A 92 -2.15 10.32 -16.70
C ASN A 92 -1.78 8.93 -17.23
N ARG A 93 -2.16 7.88 -16.50
CA ARG A 93 -1.88 6.48 -16.84
C ARG A 93 -3.12 5.86 -17.43
N LYS A 94 -2.96 5.10 -18.52
CA LYS A 94 -3.98 4.14 -18.92
C LYS A 94 -4.08 3.08 -17.83
N ILE A 95 -5.29 2.87 -17.31
CA ILE A 95 -5.55 1.80 -16.34
C ILE A 95 -5.55 0.50 -17.14
N GLU A 96 -4.56 -0.35 -16.89
CA GLU A 96 -4.57 -1.72 -17.41
C GLU A 96 -5.30 -2.60 -16.41
N HIS A 97 -6.42 -3.17 -16.85
CA HIS A 97 -7.10 -4.21 -16.10
C HIS A 97 -6.39 -5.54 -16.32
N HIS A 98 -6.37 -6.40 -15.30
CA HIS A 98 -5.93 -7.78 -15.51
C HIS A 98 -6.82 -8.43 -16.57
N GLY A 99 -6.19 -9.12 -17.53
CA GLY A 99 -6.91 -9.83 -18.57
C GLY A 99 -7.70 -11.02 -18.00
N THR A 100 -8.72 -11.44 -18.73
CA THR A 100 -9.47 -12.66 -18.46
C THR A 100 -8.99 -13.77 -19.38
N ILE A 101 -9.02 -15.01 -18.89
CA ILE A 101 -8.78 -16.19 -19.74
C ILE A 101 -10.11 -16.56 -20.38
N ASP A 102 -10.10 -16.77 -21.69
CA ASP A 102 -11.27 -17.27 -22.41
C ASP A 102 -11.60 -18.70 -21.96
N ALA A 103 -12.89 -19.04 -21.85
CA ALA A 103 -13.33 -20.36 -21.42
C ALA A 103 -12.74 -21.51 -22.25
N SER A 104 -12.53 -21.28 -23.55
CA SER A 104 -11.90 -22.26 -24.46
C SER A 104 -10.45 -22.60 -24.11
N ARG A 105 -9.77 -21.75 -23.33
CA ARG A 105 -8.37 -21.92 -22.91
C ARG A 105 -8.21 -22.51 -21.51
N LEU A 106 -9.31 -22.81 -20.82
CA LEU A 106 -9.26 -23.46 -19.51
C LEU A 106 -8.58 -24.85 -19.54
N PRO A 107 -8.77 -25.69 -20.58
CA PRO A 107 -8.02 -26.95 -20.69
C PRO A 107 -6.51 -26.75 -20.75
N ASP A 108 -6.04 -25.75 -21.50
CA ASP A 108 -4.60 -25.43 -21.59
C ASP A 108 -4.04 -25.01 -20.23
N LEU A 109 -4.81 -24.20 -19.48
CA LEU A 109 -4.45 -23.77 -18.14
C LEU A 109 -4.37 -24.96 -17.17
N TYR A 110 -5.35 -25.87 -17.23
CA TYR A 110 -5.37 -27.09 -16.43
C TYR A 110 -4.13 -27.95 -16.69
N GLN A 111 -3.78 -28.15 -17.96
CA GLN A 111 -2.62 -28.92 -18.35
C GLN A 111 -1.32 -28.28 -17.83
N PHE A 112 -1.17 -26.97 -18.02
CA PHE A 112 -0.01 -26.21 -17.54
C PHE A 112 0.20 -26.34 -16.03
N ILE A 113 -0.89 -26.26 -15.23
CA ILE A 113 -0.82 -26.40 -13.77
C ILE A 113 -0.45 -27.83 -13.38
N SER A 114 -1.05 -28.82 -14.05
CA SER A 114 -0.85 -30.24 -13.76
C SER A 114 0.58 -30.69 -14.03
N GLU A 115 1.16 -30.21 -15.13
CA GLU A 115 2.53 -30.53 -15.55
C GLU A 115 3.60 -29.68 -14.86
N GLY A 116 3.22 -28.52 -14.29
CA GLY A 116 4.16 -27.62 -13.63
C GLY A 116 4.80 -28.17 -12.34
N ASN A 117 5.95 -27.61 -11.94
CA ASN A 117 6.70 -28.02 -10.75
C ASN A 117 6.17 -27.40 -9.43
N SER A 118 4.84 -27.31 -9.29
CA SER A 118 4.20 -26.80 -8.07
C SER A 118 3.85 -27.93 -7.10
N ASP A 119 3.71 -27.59 -5.81
CA ASP A 119 3.28 -28.55 -4.78
C ASP A 119 1.89 -29.15 -5.07
N ALA A 120 1.67 -30.39 -4.65
CA ALA A 120 0.42 -31.11 -4.87
C ALA A 120 -0.81 -30.37 -4.30
N THR A 121 -0.64 -29.70 -3.15
CA THR A 121 -1.70 -28.90 -2.52
C THR A 121 -2.09 -27.71 -3.38
N PHE A 122 -1.11 -27.02 -3.97
CA PHE A 122 -1.36 -25.92 -4.88
C PHE A 122 -2.08 -26.40 -6.15
N LYS A 123 -1.64 -27.51 -6.73
CA LYS A 123 -2.28 -28.11 -7.92
C LYS A 123 -3.75 -28.44 -7.65
N ALA A 124 -4.04 -29.10 -6.53
CA ALA A 124 -5.40 -29.43 -6.14
C ALA A 124 -6.30 -28.19 -5.98
N ALA A 125 -5.80 -27.15 -5.30
CA ALA A 125 -6.55 -25.90 -5.11
C ALA A 125 -6.78 -25.15 -6.43
N ALA A 126 -5.76 -25.08 -7.29
CA ALA A 126 -5.85 -24.38 -8.56
C ALA A 126 -6.81 -25.08 -9.53
N VAL A 127 -6.79 -26.42 -9.59
CA VAL A 127 -7.75 -27.21 -10.37
C VAL A 127 -9.18 -27.02 -9.85
N ALA A 128 -9.38 -27.05 -8.52
CA ALA A 128 -10.71 -26.87 -7.93
C ALA A 128 -11.34 -25.48 -8.20
N LEU A 129 -10.53 -24.48 -8.58
CA LEU A 129 -11.02 -23.15 -8.95
C LEU A 129 -11.29 -23.01 -10.46
N ILE A 130 -10.85 -23.98 -11.28
CA ILE A 130 -11.03 -23.99 -12.74
C ILE A 130 -12.29 -24.78 -13.16
N VAL A 131 -12.71 -25.76 -12.33
CA VAL A 131 -13.93 -26.58 -12.52
C VAL A 131 -15.15 -25.86 -11.94
#